data_AF-A0A7W9LJV4-F1
#
_entry.id   AF-A0A7W9LJV4-F1
#
_cell.length_a   1.000
_cell.length_b   1.000
_cell.length_c   1.000
_cell.angle_alpha   90.00
_cell.angle_beta   90.00
_cell.angle_gamma   90.00
#
_symmetry.space_group_name_H-M   'P 1'
#
loop_
_entity.id
_entity.type
_entity.pdbx_description
1 polymer ?
#
loop_
_entity_poly.entity_id
_entity_poly.type
_entity_poly.pdbx_seq_one_letter_code
_entity_poly.pdbx_strand_id
1 'polypeptide(L)'
;MRRIITGLAGLGMLATVLTGAGTAASEPPHLPGGPCLQEDQNVSLSSVAGYDDVVQELDRIERTSQGRVAVASAGVSGEGRELYYATVGTGPTTFWLQARIHGNELHSTEAVLQILDHLASGSPDARLIRENLTVIVIPMYNPDGAEANIRQSTTPTRIDLNRDWENFAQPETVAFWKLWRDTAPELALDLHHMGQAPIVEGTNDLNQFQIGARSIDPSRMTAEQWLTNRQMAMASVEALDQYGLANVAHYPLIDITNAGLSRMLMGGTAPAGEQPAPQGLTTGAIFYEVRSVGQKSNGQLENLFRIPTMAVLRAAADGSLGQQDVSGYEDLPFASQEQCGRF
;
A
#
# COMPACT_ATOMS: atom_id res chain seq x y z
N MET A 1 40.27 38.65 -71.44
CA MET A 1 40.67 40.07 -71.44
C MET A 1 40.63 40.60 -70.01
N ARG A 2 41.77 41.10 -69.51
CA ARG A 2 41.83 41.89 -68.27
C ARG A 2 41.07 43.20 -68.44
N ARG A 3 40.26 43.62 -67.46
CA ARG A 3 40.17 45.02 -67.02
C ARG A 3 39.88 45.12 -65.53
N ILE A 4 40.72 45.92 -64.89
CA ILE A 4 40.69 46.45 -63.53
C ILE A 4 39.62 47.56 -63.47
N ILE A 5 39.04 47.85 -62.29
CA ILE A 5 38.91 49.20 -61.68
C ILE A 5 37.88 49.20 -60.51
N THR A 6 38.40 49.57 -59.32
CA THR A 6 37.83 50.30 -58.15
C THR A 6 36.37 50.04 -57.74
N GLY A 7 36.04 49.73 -56.48
CA GLY A 7 36.48 50.38 -55.24
C GLY A 7 35.47 51.45 -54.82
N LEU A 8 34.53 51.12 -53.94
CA LEU A 8 33.85 52.10 -53.09
C LEU A 8 33.44 51.42 -51.77
N ALA A 9 33.99 51.94 -50.69
CA ALA A 9 33.74 51.53 -49.33
C ALA A 9 32.37 52.05 -48.87
N GLY A 10 31.53 51.15 -48.35
CA GLY A 10 30.33 51.48 -47.59
C GLY A 10 30.45 50.86 -46.20
N LEU A 11 30.63 51.72 -45.20
CA LEU A 11 30.52 51.36 -43.79
C LEU A 11 29.09 50.85 -43.53
N GLY A 12 28.93 49.54 -43.40
CA GLY A 12 27.73 48.92 -42.85
C GLY A 12 27.95 48.65 -41.37
N MET A 13 27.27 49.40 -40.50
CA MET A 13 27.23 49.13 -39.06
C MET A 13 26.70 47.71 -38.82
N LEU A 14 27.56 46.83 -38.32
CA LEU A 14 27.19 45.52 -37.82
C LEU A 14 26.48 45.72 -36.46
N ALA A 15 25.16 45.69 -36.46
CA ALA A 15 24.40 45.59 -35.21
C ALA A 15 24.63 44.17 -34.65
N THR A 16 25.56 44.04 -33.71
CA THR A 16 25.66 42.88 -32.83
C THR A 16 24.38 42.78 -32.01
N VAL A 17 23.48 41.89 -32.44
CA VAL A 17 22.40 41.40 -31.58
C VAL A 17 23.08 40.61 -30.46
N LEU A 18 23.24 41.24 -29.30
CA LEU A 18 23.48 40.53 -28.05
C LEU A 18 22.28 39.62 -27.82
N THR A 19 22.39 38.35 -28.19
CA THR A 19 21.53 37.31 -27.65
C THR A 19 21.77 37.30 -26.15
N GLY A 20 20.85 37.92 -25.40
CA GLY A 20 20.82 37.76 -23.95
C GLY A 20 20.80 36.26 -23.67
N ALA A 21 21.87 35.76 -23.07
CA ALA A 21 21.85 34.46 -22.44
C ALA A 21 20.72 34.53 -21.43
N GLY A 22 19.59 33.89 -21.75
CA GLY A 22 18.52 33.68 -20.79
C GLY A 22 19.19 33.04 -19.58
N THR A 23 19.16 33.73 -18.45
CA THR A 23 19.49 33.13 -17.17
C THR A 23 18.68 31.87 -17.08
N ALA A 24 19.34 30.70 -17.14
CA ALA A 24 18.71 29.45 -16.78
C ALA A 24 18.10 29.70 -15.41
N ALA A 25 16.77 29.78 -15.35
CA ALA A 25 16.08 29.87 -14.08
C ALA A 25 16.56 28.67 -13.29
N SER A 26 17.13 28.93 -12.11
CA SER A 26 17.45 27.87 -11.16
C SER A 26 16.23 26.99 -11.01
N GLU A 27 16.39 25.68 -11.19
CA GLU A 27 15.36 24.72 -10.81
C GLU A 27 14.89 25.08 -9.39
N PRO A 28 13.57 25.03 -9.12
CA PRO A 28 13.07 25.23 -7.77
C PRO A 28 13.86 24.33 -6.80
N PRO A 29 14.20 24.82 -5.59
CA PRO A 29 14.95 24.04 -4.62
C PRO A 29 14.31 22.65 -4.50
N HIS A 30 15.13 21.60 -4.62
CA HIS A 30 14.71 20.21 -4.49
C HIS A 30 13.84 20.05 -3.24
N LEU A 31 12.54 19.80 -3.44
CA LEU A 31 11.64 19.34 -2.39
C LEU A 31 11.91 17.86 -2.16
N PRO A 32 12.27 17.42 -0.93
CA PRO A 32 12.34 16.01 -0.62
C PRO A 32 11.00 15.35 -0.96
N GLY A 33 11.01 14.33 -1.83
CA GLY A 33 9.80 13.60 -2.21
C GLY A 33 9.19 13.91 -3.59
N GLY A 34 9.78 14.79 -4.40
CA GLY A 34 9.35 15.00 -5.80
C GLY A 34 8.19 15.99 -5.99
N PRO A 35 7.92 16.46 -7.23
CA PRO A 35 6.90 17.47 -7.49
C PRO A 35 5.47 16.93 -7.34
N CYS A 36 4.55 17.78 -6.88
CA CYS A 36 3.11 17.49 -6.83
C CYS A 36 2.57 17.03 -8.18
N LEU A 37 1.61 16.11 -8.16
CA LEU A 37 0.83 15.75 -9.34
C LEU A 37 0.02 16.98 -9.81
N GLN A 38 0.11 17.34 -11.10
CA GLN A 38 -0.65 18.46 -11.67
C GLN A 38 -2.09 18.04 -12.01
N GLU A 39 -3.04 18.98 -12.04
CA GLU A 39 -4.47 18.70 -12.27
C GLU A 39 -4.76 18.05 -13.65
N ASP A 40 -3.92 18.30 -14.66
CA ASP A 40 -4.01 17.76 -16.01
C ASP A 40 -3.03 16.60 -16.28
N GLN A 41 -2.34 16.12 -15.23
CA GLN A 41 -1.31 15.11 -15.37
C GLN A 41 -1.91 13.71 -15.50
N ASN A 42 -1.74 13.10 -16.68
CA ASN A 42 -2.21 11.75 -16.95
C ASN A 42 -1.30 10.70 -16.26
N VAL A 43 -1.82 9.94 -15.29
CA VAL A 43 -1.05 8.87 -14.62
C VAL A 43 -1.08 7.63 -15.52
N SER A 44 0.10 7.10 -15.87
CA SER A 44 0.16 5.88 -16.69
C SER A 44 -0.26 4.66 -15.88
N LEU A 45 -1.37 4.03 -16.28
CA LEU A 45 -1.83 2.76 -15.68
C LEU A 45 -1.14 1.53 -16.27
N SER A 46 -0.27 1.71 -17.28
CA SER A 46 0.35 0.61 -18.04
C SER A 46 1.29 -0.29 -17.23
N SER A 47 1.61 0.09 -15.99
CA SER A 47 2.45 -0.70 -15.08
C SER A 47 1.68 -1.25 -13.88
N VAL A 48 0.35 -1.13 -13.88
CA VAL A 48 -0.50 -1.68 -12.82
C VAL A 48 -1.02 -3.03 -13.28
N ALA A 49 -0.82 -4.06 -12.48
CA ALA A 49 -1.27 -5.42 -12.71
C ALA A 49 -2.80 -5.46 -12.82
N GLY A 50 -3.29 -5.97 -13.95
CA GLY A 50 -4.67 -6.45 -14.07
C GLY A 50 -4.84 -7.80 -13.39
N TYR A 51 -6.06 -8.33 -13.43
CA TYR A 51 -6.38 -9.65 -12.87
C TYR A 51 -5.53 -10.75 -13.51
N ASP A 52 -5.43 -10.78 -14.84
CA ASP A 52 -4.67 -11.80 -15.57
C ASP A 52 -3.16 -11.76 -15.23
N ASP A 53 -2.62 -10.57 -14.97
CA ASP A 53 -1.22 -10.42 -14.54
C ASP A 53 -0.99 -11.03 -13.15
N VAL A 54 -1.95 -10.82 -12.22
CA VAL A 54 -1.91 -11.43 -10.88
C VAL A 54 -1.96 -12.96 -10.98
N VAL A 55 -2.86 -13.50 -11.80
CA VAL A 55 -2.97 -14.96 -12.02
C VAL A 55 -1.66 -15.51 -12.56
N GLN A 56 -1.09 -14.88 -13.61
CA GLN A 56 0.17 -15.31 -14.20
C GLN A 56 1.32 -15.29 -13.18
N GLU A 57 1.39 -14.27 -12.34
CA GLU A 57 2.46 -14.13 -11.36
C GLU A 57 2.32 -15.12 -10.19
N LEU A 58 1.09 -15.37 -9.71
CA LEU A 58 0.83 -16.41 -8.72
C LEU A 58 1.19 -17.80 -9.24
N ASP A 59 0.80 -18.13 -10.47
CA ASP A 59 1.16 -19.39 -11.13
C ASP A 59 2.69 -19.55 -11.25
N ARG A 60 3.38 -18.46 -11.62
CA ARG A 60 4.85 -18.44 -11.69
C ARG A 60 5.47 -18.70 -10.33
N ILE A 61 5.04 -17.98 -9.29
CA ILE A 61 5.56 -18.10 -7.94
C ILE A 61 5.32 -19.52 -7.41
N GLU A 62 4.09 -20.03 -7.49
CA GLU A 62 3.74 -21.37 -7.00
C GLU A 62 4.65 -22.44 -7.63
N ARG A 63 4.73 -22.46 -8.96
CA ARG A 63 5.57 -23.42 -9.72
C ARG A 63 7.05 -23.35 -9.37
N THR A 64 7.57 -22.15 -9.11
CA THR A 64 9.01 -21.93 -8.87
C THR A 64 9.39 -21.99 -7.40
N SER A 65 8.41 -21.94 -6.50
CA SER A 65 8.60 -21.94 -5.04
C SER A 65 9.15 -23.25 -4.47
N GLN A 66 9.17 -24.32 -5.27
CA GLN A 66 9.53 -25.69 -4.82
C GLN A 66 8.61 -26.19 -3.70
N GLY A 67 7.31 -25.88 -3.77
CA GLY A 67 6.30 -26.30 -2.80
C GLY A 67 6.27 -25.45 -1.52
N ARG A 68 6.95 -24.30 -1.50
CA ARG A 68 6.92 -23.35 -0.36
C ARG A 68 5.68 -22.47 -0.37
N VAL A 69 5.09 -22.25 -1.54
CA VAL A 69 3.87 -21.47 -1.74
C VAL A 69 2.79 -22.39 -2.28
N ALA A 70 1.58 -22.28 -1.75
CA ALA A 70 0.38 -22.91 -2.28
C ALA A 70 -0.64 -21.81 -2.63
N VAL A 71 -1.17 -21.83 -3.85
CA VAL A 71 -2.19 -20.89 -4.32
C VAL A 71 -3.55 -21.58 -4.32
N ALA A 72 -4.55 -20.88 -3.80
CA ALA A 72 -5.92 -21.36 -3.76
C ALA A 72 -6.89 -20.19 -3.98
N SER A 73 -8.17 -20.52 -4.12
CA SER A 73 -9.25 -19.54 -4.23
C SER A 73 -10.13 -19.57 -2.99
N ALA A 74 -10.48 -18.40 -2.47
CA ALA A 74 -11.43 -18.24 -1.37
C ALA A 74 -12.89 -18.34 -1.84
N GLY A 75 -13.13 -18.26 -3.15
CA GLY A 75 -14.45 -18.20 -3.77
C GLY A 75 -14.41 -17.46 -5.10
N VAL A 76 -15.55 -16.97 -5.55
CA VAL A 76 -15.66 -16.21 -6.80
C VAL A 76 -16.25 -14.82 -6.55
N SER A 77 -15.78 -13.84 -7.31
CA SER A 77 -16.30 -12.48 -7.33
C SER A 77 -17.71 -12.38 -7.92
N GLY A 78 -18.31 -11.19 -7.87
CA GLY A 78 -19.61 -10.93 -8.49
C GLY A 78 -19.67 -11.19 -10.00
N GLU A 79 -18.56 -10.99 -10.70
CA GLU A 79 -18.42 -11.27 -12.14
C GLU A 79 -17.81 -12.65 -12.45
N GLY A 80 -17.58 -13.47 -11.42
CA GLY A 80 -17.13 -14.86 -11.57
C GLY A 80 -15.61 -15.04 -11.71
N ARG A 81 -14.80 -14.06 -11.28
CA ARG A 81 -13.34 -14.21 -11.16
C ARG A 81 -12.99 -14.94 -9.88
N GLU A 82 -12.01 -15.84 -9.91
CA GLU A 82 -11.50 -16.51 -8.71
C GLU A 82 -10.88 -15.48 -7.76
N LEU A 83 -11.16 -15.63 -6.46
CA LEU A 83 -10.64 -14.79 -5.39
C LEU A 83 -9.37 -15.42 -4.81
N TYR A 84 -8.27 -15.24 -5.53
CA TYR A 84 -7.00 -15.90 -5.21
C TYR A 84 -6.37 -15.40 -3.91
N TYR A 85 -5.81 -16.36 -3.17
CA TYR A 85 -4.87 -16.14 -2.09
C TYR A 85 -3.73 -17.15 -2.17
N ALA A 86 -2.58 -16.81 -1.58
CA ALA A 86 -1.44 -17.70 -1.45
C ALA A 86 -1.12 -17.93 0.03
N THR A 87 -0.76 -19.16 0.37
CA THR A 87 -0.26 -19.53 1.70
C THR A 87 1.23 -19.82 1.60
N VAL A 88 2.02 -19.22 2.49
CA VAL A 88 3.48 -19.43 2.56
C VAL A 88 3.94 -19.55 4.02
N GLY A 89 4.76 -20.55 4.31
CA GLY A 89 5.21 -20.85 5.66
C GLY A 89 4.31 -21.85 6.40
N THR A 90 4.79 -22.30 7.55
CA THR A 90 4.16 -23.34 8.38
C THR A 90 4.28 -23.05 9.87
N GLY A 91 4.65 -21.82 10.23
CA GLY A 91 4.83 -21.45 11.61
C GLY A 91 3.51 -21.22 12.35
N PRO A 92 3.54 -21.18 13.69
CA PRO A 92 2.34 -21.18 14.52
C PRO A 92 1.52 -19.89 14.43
N THR A 93 2.16 -18.74 14.17
CA THR A 93 1.48 -17.45 14.07
C THR A 93 0.99 -17.22 12.65
N THR A 94 -0.33 -17.11 12.47
CA THR A 94 -0.91 -16.79 11.17
C THR A 94 -0.91 -15.28 10.93
N PHE A 95 -0.38 -14.83 9.79
CA PHE A 95 -0.33 -13.44 9.37
C PHE A 95 -1.18 -13.22 8.11
N TRP A 96 -2.13 -12.29 8.16
CA TRP A 96 -2.97 -11.88 7.04
C TRP A 96 -2.39 -10.65 6.35
N LEU A 97 -2.06 -10.77 5.06
CA LEU A 97 -1.56 -9.67 4.24
C LEU A 97 -2.47 -9.50 3.03
N GLN A 98 -3.19 -8.38 2.96
CA GLN A 98 -4.09 -8.10 1.84
C GLN A 98 -3.76 -6.80 1.11
N ALA A 99 -4.07 -6.80 -0.19
CA ALA A 99 -3.97 -5.63 -1.05
C ALA A 99 -5.24 -5.42 -1.87
N ARG A 100 -5.47 -4.16 -2.23
CA ARG A 100 -6.39 -3.74 -3.29
C ARG A 100 -7.84 -4.17 -3.07
N ILE A 101 -8.34 -3.95 -1.86
CA ILE A 101 -9.79 -4.00 -1.55
C ILE A 101 -10.57 -2.92 -2.29
N HIS A 102 -9.92 -1.81 -2.59
CA HIS A 102 -10.40 -0.79 -3.50
C HIS A 102 -9.70 -0.94 -4.85
N GLY A 103 -10.47 -1.18 -5.92
CA GLY A 103 -9.88 -1.53 -7.22
C GLY A 103 -9.07 -0.43 -7.90
N ASN A 104 -9.39 0.83 -7.60
CA ASN A 104 -8.69 2.02 -8.12
C ASN A 104 -7.46 2.44 -7.29
N GLU A 105 -7.07 1.66 -6.29
CA GLU A 105 -5.88 1.89 -5.47
C GLU A 105 -4.73 1.03 -5.99
N LEU A 106 -3.70 1.68 -6.53
CA LEU A 106 -2.66 1.04 -7.35
C LEU A 106 -1.42 0.70 -6.51
N HIS A 107 -0.51 -0.11 -7.05
CA HIS A 107 0.82 -0.45 -6.50
C HIS A 107 0.85 -1.40 -5.28
N SER A 108 -0.25 -1.57 -4.54
CA SER A 108 -0.27 -2.51 -3.40
C SER A 108 -0.24 -3.98 -3.84
N THR A 109 -0.89 -4.32 -4.96
CA THR A 109 -0.87 -5.68 -5.53
C THR A 109 0.54 -6.11 -5.91
N GLU A 110 1.28 -5.24 -6.61
CA GLU A 110 2.64 -5.49 -7.08
C GLU A 110 3.61 -5.63 -5.91
N ALA A 111 3.47 -4.77 -4.90
CA ALA A 111 4.26 -4.86 -3.68
C ALA A 111 4.04 -6.20 -2.95
N VAL A 112 2.79 -6.65 -2.86
CA VAL A 112 2.44 -7.93 -2.22
C VAL A 112 2.96 -9.14 -3.00
N LEU A 113 2.91 -9.10 -4.34
CA LEU A 113 3.49 -10.15 -5.17
C LEU A 113 5.02 -10.21 -5.01
N GLN A 114 5.70 -9.07 -4.92
CA GLN A 114 7.14 -9.01 -4.61
C GLN A 114 7.47 -9.56 -3.23
N ILE A 115 6.65 -9.27 -2.21
CA ILE A 115 6.79 -9.87 -0.87
C ILE A 115 6.64 -11.39 -0.97
N LEU A 116 5.59 -11.88 -1.64
CA LEU A 116 5.34 -13.31 -1.79
C LEU A 116 6.50 -14.02 -2.51
N ASP A 117 7.05 -13.44 -3.58
CA ASP A 117 8.21 -13.99 -4.29
C ASP A 117 9.46 -14.04 -3.40
N HIS A 118 9.72 -12.99 -2.60
CA HIS A 118 10.79 -13.03 -1.59
C HIS A 118 10.53 -14.12 -0.54
N LEU A 119 9.29 -14.24 -0.05
CA LEU A 119 8.88 -15.30 0.86
C LEU A 119 8.93 -16.69 0.22
N ALA A 120 8.92 -16.83 -1.10
CA ALA A 120 9.14 -18.10 -1.80
C ALA A 120 10.63 -18.46 -1.93
N SER A 121 11.52 -17.49 -1.72
CA SER A 121 12.96 -17.64 -1.95
C SER A 121 13.69 -18.48 -0.90
N GLY A 122 14.92 -18.87 -1.24
CA GLY A 122 15.86 -19.51 -0.32
C GLY A 122 16.63 -18.54 0.57
N SER A 123 16.21 -17.28 0.73
CA SER A 123 16.92 -16.34 1.62
C SER A 123 16.80 -16.76 3.09
N PRO A 124 17.81 -16.46 3.94
CA PRO A 124 17.72 -16.73 5.38
C PRO A 124 16.54 -16.03 6.06
N ASP A 125 16.27 -14.80 5.65
CA ASP A 125 15.17 -13.97 6.13
C ASP A 125 13.80 -14.59 5.79
N ALA A 126 13.60 -15.00 4.53
CA ALA A 126 12.38 -15.68 4.12
C ALA A 126 12.20 -17.04 4.80
N ARG A 127 13.30 -17.78 5.05
CA ARG A 127 13.23 -19.02 5.86
C ARG A 127 12.76 -18.75 7.28
N LEU A 128 13.36 -17.77 7.96
CA LEU A 128 12.99 -17.37 9.31
C LEU A 128 11.48 -17.05 9.38
N ILE A 129 10.99 -16.26 8.44
CA ILE A 129 9.57 -15.92 8.34
C ILE A 129 8.72 -17.17 8.13
N ARG A 130 9.04 -18.03 7.16
CA ARG A 130 8.26 -19.24 6.87
C ARG A 130 8.26 -20.28 8.00
N GLU A 131 9.33 -20.34 8.78
CA GLU A 131 9.45 -21.30 9.89
C GLU A 131 8.63 -20.85 11.11
N ASN A 132 8.39 -19.55 11.28
CA ASN A 132 7.72 -18.98 12.45
C ASN A 132 6.32 -18.41 12.16
N LEU A 133 6.03 -18.08 10.91
CA LEU A 133 4.73 -17.61 10.46
C LEU A 133 4.09 -18.53 9.42
N THR A 134 2.77 -18.52 9.38
CA THR A 134 1.95 -18.92 8.23
C THR A 134 1.34 -17.66 7.63
N VAL A 135 1.82 -17.20 6.47
CA VAL A 135 1.37 -15.95 5.86
C VAL A 135 0.32 -16.24 4.80
N ILE A 136 -0.88 -15.67 4.97
CA ILE A 136 -1.99 -15.68 4.04
C ILE A 136 -1.94 -14.38 3.23
N VAL A 137 -1.63 -14.50 1.95
CA VAL A 137 -1.38 -13.37 1.05
C VAL A 137 -2.52 -13.22 0.05
N ILE A 138 -3.19 -12.07 0.05
CA ILE A 138 -4.29 -11.74 -0.86
C ILE A 138 -3.85 -10.58 -1.75
N PRO A 139 -3.31 -10.87 -2.96
CA PRO A 139 -2.74 -9.83 -3.81
C PRO A 139 -3.78 -8.89 -4.42
N MET A 140 -5.03 -9.35 -4.60
CA MET A 140 -6.10 -8.57 -5.18
C MET A 140 -7.44 -8.98 -4.58
N TYR A 141 -7.87 -8.24 -3.55
CA TYR A 141 -9.13 -8.52 -2.85
C TYR A 141 -10.36 -8.22 -3.74
N ASN A 142 -10.31 -7.15 -4.54
CA ASN A 142 -11.42 -6.72 -5.40
C ASN A 142 -11.06 -6.81 -6.89
N PRO A 143 -11.02 -8.01 -7.49
CA PRO A 143 -10.60 -8.16 -8.89
C PRO A 143 -11.56 -7.48 -9.87
N ASP A 144 -12.86 -7.50 -9.60
CA ASP A 144 -13.85 -6.86 -10.47
C ASP A 144 -13.73 -5.34 -10.45
N GLY A 145 -13.58 -4.76 -9.26
CA GLY A 145 -13.33 -3.33 -9.10
C GLY A 145 -11.98 -2.91 -9.69
N ALA A 146 -10.96 -3.77 -9.62
CA ALA A 146 -9.64 -3.51 -10.20
C ALA A 146 -9.70 -3.43 -11.73
N GLU A 147 -10.36 -4.40 -12.38
CA GLU A 147 -10.59 -4.40 -13.84
C GLU A 147 -11.43 -3.21 -14.31
N ALA A 148 -12.42 -2.81 -13.50
CA ALA A 148 -13.24 -1.63 -13.76
C ALA A 148 -12.57 -0.30 -13.34
N ASN A 149 -11.40 -0.35 -12.69
CA ASN A 149 -10.72 0.78 -12.08
C ASN A 149 -11.64 1.66 -11.21
N ILE A 150 -12.39 1.02 -10.31
CA ILE A 150 -13.29 1.69 -9.35
C ILE A 150 -12.99 1.24 -7.93
N ARG A 151 -13.37 2.08 -6.95
CA ARG A 151 -13.21 1.76 -5.53
C ARG A 151 -14.08 0.58 -5.09
N GLN A 152 -15.32 0.55 -5.55
CA GLN A 152 -16.34 -0.41 -5.10
C GLN A 152 -16.20 -1.77 -5.79
N SER A 153 -16.94 -2.77 -5.31
CA SER A 153 -17.32 -3.92 -6.12
C SER A 153 -18.19 -3.48 -7.32
N THR A 154 -18.43 -4.40 -8.27
CA THR A 154 -19.31 -4.15 -9.42
C THR A 154 -20.67 -4.81 -9.26
N THR A 155 -20.69 -6.13 -9.10
CA THR A 155 -21.87 -7.01 -9.07
C THR A 155 -21.92 -7.76 -7.74
N PRO A 156 -23.09 -8.03 -7.14
CA PRO A 156 -24.44 -7.69 -7.58
C PRO A 156 -24.81 -6.21 -7.45
N THR A 157 -24.04 -5.44 -6.67
CA THR A 157 -24.28 -4.01 -6.43
C THR A 157 -22.96 -3.30 -6.17
N ARG A 158 -22.87 -2.01 -6.47
CA ARG A 158 -21.68 -1.21 -6.16
C ARG A 158 -21.60 -0.89 -4.68
N ILE A 159 -20.77 -1.63 -3.94
CA ILE A 159 -20.55 -1.44 -2.50
C ILE A 159 -19.06 -1.27 -2.22
N ASP A 160 -18.73 -0.39 -1.27
CA ASP A 160 -17.38 -0.34 -0.71
C ASP A 160 -17.16 -1.61 0.12
N LEU A 161 -16.33 -2.54 -0.39
CA LEU A 161 -16.06 -3.83 0.26
C LEU A 161 -15.44 -3.64 1.65
N ASN A 162 -14.74 -2.53 1.88
CA ASN A 162 -14.20 -2.17 3.20
C ASN A 162 -15.26 -1.51 4.09
N ARG A 163 -16.55 -1.61 3.76
CA ARG A 163 -17.70 -1.30 4.63
C ARG A 163 -18.69 -2.46 4.73
N ASP A 164 -18.42 -3.54 4.01
CA ASP A 164 -19.35 -4.66 3.84
C ASP A 164 -19.05 -5.85 4.76
N TRP A 165 -18.08 -5.73 5.67
CA TRP A 165 -17.82 -6.70 6.74
C TRP A 165 -18.84 -6.65 7.89
N GLU A 166 -19.90 -5.85 7.75
CA GLU A 166 -21.06 -5.84 8.66
C GLU A 166 -22.26 -6.58 8.08
N ASN A 167 -22.53 -6.38 6.78
CA ASN A 167 -23.75 -6.87 6.13
C ASN A 167 -23.49 -8.06 5.20
N PHE A 168 -22.26 -8.23 4.73
CA PHE A 168 -21.84 -9.28 3.80
C PHE A 168 -22.74 -9.37 2.57
N ALA A 169 -23.00 -8.22 1.95
CA ALA A 169 -23.85 -8.11 0.77
C ALA A 169 -23.13 -8.55 -0.51
N GLN A 170 -21.79 -8.61 -0.52
CA GLN A 170 -20.98 -8.97 -1.67
C GLN A 170 -20.35 -10.37 -1.50
N PRO A 171 -20.24 -11.17 -2.58
CA PRO A 171 -19.62 -12.48 -2.52
C PRO A 171 -18.14 -12.43 -2.09
N GLU A 172 -17.42 -11.36 -2.43
CA GLU A 172 -16.02 -11.15 -2.06
C GLU A 172 -15.84 -11.06 -0.53
N THR A 173 -16.66 -10.26 0.16
CA THR A 173 -16.58 -10.13 1.61
C THR A 173 -16.98 -11.41 2.32
N VAL A 174 -17.97 -12.14 1.81
CA VAL A 174 -18.34 -13.47 2.32
C VAL A 174 -17.17 -14.45 2.20
N ALA A 175 -16.53 -14.52 1.03
CA ALA A 175 -15.43 -15.44 0.75
C ALA A 175 -14.22 -15.16 1.66
N PHE A 176 -13.77 -13.90 1.72
CA PHE A 176 -12.62 -13.54 2.54
C PHE A 176 -12.92 -13.59 4.04
N TRP A 177 -14.15 -13.34 4.48
CA TRP A 177 -14.53 -13.56 5.87
C TRP A 177 -14.42 -15.04 6.26
N LYS A 178 -14.84 -15.96 5.38
CA LYS A 178 -14.69 -17.41 5.63
C LYS A 178 -13.23 -17.80 5.70
N LEU A 179 -12.41 -17.29 4.78
CA LEU A 179 -10.96 -17.50 4.82
C LEU A 179 -10.34 -16.97 6.12
N TRP A 180 -10.72 -15.76 6.56
CA TRP A 180 -10.26 -15.18 7.82
C TRP A 180 -10.65 -16.05 9.01
N ARG A 181 -11.92 -16.51 9.08
CA ARG A 181 -12.39 -17.42 10.13
C ARG A 181 -11.62 -18.75 10.14
N ASP A 182 -11.39 -19.33 8.97
CA ASP A 182 -10.75 -20.66 8.84
C ASP A 182 -9.25 -20.62 9.11
N THR A 183 -8.59 -19.51 8.78
CA THR A 183 -7.14 -19.32 8.99
C THR A 183 -6.80 -18.68 10.34
N ALA A 184 -7.77 -18.00 10.97
CA ALA A 184 -7.68 -17.35 12.28
C ALA A 184 -6.38 -16.54 12.46
N PRO A 185 -6.13 -15.50 11.62
CA PRO A 185 -4.90 -14.73 11.68
C PRO A 185 -4.79 -13.93 12.97
N GLU A 186 -3.64 -14.08 13.63
CA GLU A 186 -3.27 -13.33 14.84
C GLU A 186 -2.95 -11.88 14.46
N LEU A 187 -2.24 -11.69 13.35
CA LEU A 187 -1.83 -10.37 12.84
C LEU A 187 -2.41 -10.13 11.45
N ALA A 188 -2.83 -8.90 11.16
CA ALA A 188 -3.39 -8.50 9.88
C ALA A 188 -2.85 -7.15 9.40
N LEU A 189 -2.58 -7.07 8.10
CA LEU A 189 -2.13 -5.86 7.42
C LEU A 189 -2.91 -5.66 6.12
N ASP A 190 -3.45 -4.47 5.94
CA ASP A 190 -4.23 -4.07 4.76
C ASP A 190 -3.56 -2.88 4.06
N LEU A 191 -3.32 -3.00 2.76
CA LEU A 191 -2.54 -2.04 1.99
C LEU A 191 -3.44 -1.19 1.08
N HIS A 192 -3.60 0.08 1.45
CA HIS A 192 -4.37 1.11 0.72
C HIS A 192 -3.45 2.10 0.02
N HIS A 193 -3.92 2.63 -1.10
CA HIS A 193 -3.26 3.72 -1.81
C HIS A 193 -4.28 4.75 -2.29
N MET A 194 -4.16 6.02 -1.91
CA MET A 194 -5.14 7.02 -2.29
C MET A 194 -4.51 8.35 -2.68
N GLY A 195 -4.76 8.75 -3.93
CA GLY A 195 -4.60 10.12 -4.39
C GLY A 195 -3.21 10.73 -4.19
N GLN A 196 -3.15 12.06 -4.22
CA GLN A 196 -1.93 12.83 -4.05
C GLN A 196 -1.53 12.90 -2.57
N ALA A 197 -0.22 12.94 -2.29
CA ALA A 197 0.30 13.20 -0.95
C ALA A 197 -0.22 14.54 -0.39
N PRO A 198 -0.84 14.55 0.81
CA PRO A 198 -1.02 15.79 1.55
C PRO A 198 0.34 16.23 2.13
N ILE A 199 0.37 17.33 2.89
CA ILE A 199 1.56 17.72 3.67
C ILE A 199 1.47 17.18 5.11
N VAL A 200 2.61 16.99 5.78
CA VAL A 200 2.64 16.73 7.23
C VAL A 200 2.23 18.00 7.96
N GLU A 201 1.31 17.87 8.93
CA GLU A 201 0.77 19.01 9.69
C GLU A 201 1.90 19.84 10.33
N GLY A 202 1.90 21.15 10.05
CA GLY A 202 2.91 22.08 10.56
C GLY A 202 4.23 22.12 9.76
N THR A 203 4.32 21.45 8.61
CA THR A 203 5.51 21.43 7.74
C THR A 203 5.15 21.72 6.28
N ASN A 204 6.15 21.84 5.39
CA ASN A 204 5.97 21.83 3.94
C ASN A 204 6.30 20.46 3.31
N ASP A 205 6.51 19.45 4.14
CA ASP A 205 6.99 18.14 3.71
C ASP A 205 5.83 17.24 3.28
N LEU A 206 6.00 16.51 2.18
CA LEU A 206 4.96 15.62 1.67
C LEU A 206 4.77 14.41 2.57
N ASN A 207 3.53 14.16 2.94
CA ASN A 207 3.11 12.99 3.67
C ASN A 207 2.83 11.83 2.69
N GLN A 208 3.80 10.92 2.57
CA GLN A 208 3.74 9.82 1.60
C GLN A 208 3.20 8.53 2.18
N PHE A 209 3.23 8.39 3.51
CA PHE A 209 2.89 7.16 4.21
C PHE A 209 2.14 7.47 5.49
N GLN A 210 0.93 6.92 5.60
CA GLN A 210 0.08 7.06 6.78
C GLN A 210 -0.18 5.69 7.38
N ILE A 211 -0.09 5.59 8.71
CA ILE A 211 -0.35 4.35 9.44
C ILE A 211 -1.70 4.44 10.13
N GLY A 212 -2.57 3.49 9.80
CA GLY A 212 -3.87 3.30 10.43
C GLY A 212 -3.82 2.24 11.53
N ALA A 213 -3.11 2.50 12.63
CA ALA A 213 -3.09 1.58 13.78
C ALA A 213 -4.34 1.70 14.67
N ARG A 214 -5.17 2.71 14.42
CA ARG A 214 -6.38 3.06 15.17
C ARG A 214 -7.61 3.16 14.27
N SER A 215 -7.85 2.13 13.46
CA SER A 215 -9.02 2.08 12.55
C SER A 215 -10.36 2.14 13.28
N ILE A 216 -10.36 1.81 14.57
CA ILE A 216 -11.44 1.98 15.54
C ILE A 216 -10.93 2.77 16.75
N ASP A 217 -11.85 3.35 17.50
CA ASP A 217 -11.52 3.97 18.78
C ASP A 217 -10.80 2.95 19.70
N PRO A 218 -9.64 3.29 20.31
CA PRO A 218 -8.90 2.37 21.18
C PRO A 218 -9.72 1.80 22.34
N SER A 219 -10.79 2.47 22.79
CA SER A 219 -11.70 1.95 23.82
C SER A 219 -12.49 0.70 23.38
N ARG A 220 -12.51 0.38 22.08
CA ARG A 220 -13.11 -0.84 21.52
C ARG A 220 -12.11 -2.00 21.39
N MET A 221 -10.82 -1.72 21.59
CA MET A 221 -9.75 -2.72 21.54
C MET A 221 -9.48 -3.28 22.94
N THR A 222 -9.01 -4.53 23.01
CA THR A 222 -8.36 -5.01 24.23
C THR A 222 -7.04 -4.26 24.45
N ALA A 223 -6.52 -4.28 25.68
CA ALA A 223 -5.21 -3.69 25.97
C ALA A 223 -4.08 -4.33 25.15
N GLU A 224 -4.18 -5.64 24.90
CA GLU A 224 -3.28 -6.38 24.03
C GLU A 224 -3.41 -5.91 22.58
N GLN A 225 -4.63 -5.80 22.04
CA GLN A 225 -4.85 -5.31 20.67
C GLN A 225 -4.25 -3.92 20.45
N TRP A 226 -4.49 -3.00 21.39
CA TRP A 226 -3.94 -1.65 21.28
C TRP A 226 -2.41 -1.60 21.42
N LEU A 227 -1.82 -2.51 22.20
CA LEU A 227 -0.37 -2.64 22.29
C LEU A 227 0.20 -3.19 20.97
N THR A 228 -0.31 -4.31 20.49
CA THR A 228 0.16 -4.97 19.26
C THR A 228 0.03 -4.05 18.05
N ASN A 229 -1.07 -3.32 17.89
CA ASN A 229 -1.24 -2.36 16.80
C ASN A 229 -0.15 -1.28 16.80
N ARG A 230 0.20 -0.73 17.97
CA ARG A 230 1.28 0.26 18.10
C ARG A 230 2.67 -0.36 17.88
N GLN A 231 2.87 -1.62 18.27
CA GLN A 231 4.12 -2.33 17.99
C GLN A 231 4.30 -2.55 16.48
N MET A 232 3.25 -2.99 15.77
CA MET A 232 3.28 -3.11 14.31
C MET A 232 3.53 -1.75 13.65
N ALA A 233 2.88 -0.69 14.13
CA ALA A 233 3.09 0.67 13.63
C ALA A 233 4.54 1.13 13.82
N MET A 234 5.12 0.96 15.00
CA MET A 234 6.48 1.44 15.27
C MET A 234 7.57 0.62 14.57
N ALA A 235 7.36 -0.69 14.39
CA ALA A 235 8.23 -1.50 13.53
C ALA A 235 8.21 -0.99 12.07
N SER A 236 7.05 -0.52 11.61
CA SER A 236 6.89 0.09 10.28
C SER A 236 7.61 1.45 10.19
N VAL A 237 7.46 2.29 11.21
CA VAL A 237 8.12 3.61 11.32
C VAL A 237 9.63 3.45 11.27
N GLU A 238 10.19 2.58 12.12
CA GLU A 238 11.64 2.35 12.21
C GLU A 238 12.23 1.89 10.87
N ALA A 239 11.53 0.99 10.16
CA ALA A 239 11.97 0.51 8.86
C ALA A 239 11.95 1.62 7.78
N LEU A 240 10.97 2.52 7.82
CA LEU A 240 10.85 3.63 6.88
C LEU A 240 11.84 4.76 7.18
N ASP A 241 12.12 5.02 8.46
CA ASP A 241 13.15 5.98 8.88
C ASP A 241 14.53 5.55 8.36
N GLN A 242 14.88 4.27 8.48
CA GLN A 242 16.12 3.70 7.93
C GLN A 242 16.18 3.75 6.38
N TYR A 243 15.04 3.71 5.70
CA TYR A 243 14.95 3.83 4.25
C TYR A 243 15.14 5.29 3.77
N GLY A 244 14.81 6.28 4.62
CA GLY A 244 15.13 7.69 4.40
C GLY A 244 14.20 8.44 3.43
N LEU A 245 12.98 7.96 3.20
CA LEU A 245 12.11 8.49 2.13
C LEU A 245 10.62 8.61 2.46
N ALA A 246 10.18 8.53 3.72
CA ALA A 246 8.78 8.72 4.06
C ALA A 246 8.60 9.62 5.28
N ASN A 247 7.91 10.74 5.10
CA ASN A 247 7.37 11.46 6.25
C ASN A 247 6.15 10.68 6.75
N VAL A 248 6.41 9.76 7.67
CA VAL A 248 5.40 8.91 8.28
C VAL A 248 4.50 9.74 9.18
N ALA A 249 3.19 9.51 9.10
CA ALA A 249 2.21 10.10 10.00
C ALA A 249 1.17 9.08 10.45
N HIS A 250 0.42 9.43 11.48
CA HIS A 250 -0.88 8.84 11.74
C HIS A 250 -1.81 9.08 10.55
N TYR A 251 -2.55 8.04 10.19
CA TYR A 251 -3.79 8.25 9.43
C TYR A 251 -4.77 9.09 10.28
N PRO A 252 -5.58 9.97 9.68
CA PRO A 252 -6.54 10.81 10.40
C PRO A 252 -7.43 10.03 11.37
N LEU A 253 -7.86 10.70 12.44
CA LEU A 253 -8.71 10.12 13.47
C LEU A 253 -10.06 9.66 12.90
N ILE A 254 -10.34 8.36 13.02
CA ILE A 254 -11.55 7.69 12.52
C ILE A 254 -12.02 6.61 13.50
N ASP A 255 -13.31 6.27 13.48
CA ASP A 255 -13.88 5.10 14.18
C ASP A 255 -14.73 4.30 13.18
N ILE A 256 -14.07 3.50 12.32
CA ILE A 256 -14.72 2.78 11.20
C ILE A 256 -14.99 1.34 11.63
N THR A 257 -16.02 1.14 12.43
CA THR A 257 -16.35 -0.17 13.01
C THR A 257 -16.81 -1.21 11.98
N ASN A 258 -17.21 -0.80 10.78
CA ASN A 258 -17.67 -1.69 9.72
C ASN A 258 -16.60 -2.05 8.67
N ALA A 259 -15.36 -1.57 8.84
CA ALA A 259 -14.24 -1.97 7.99
C ALA A 259 -13.73 -3.39 8.30
N GLY A 260 -13.08 -4.03 7.32
CA GLY A 260 -12.63 -5.41 7.43
C GLY A 260 -11.73 -5.64 8.64
N LEU A 261 -10.59 -4.94 8.70
CA LEU A 261 -9.66 -5.02 9.83
C LEU A 261 -10.30 -4.65 11.17
N SER A 262 -11.18 -3.64 11.18
CA SER A 262 -11.92 -3.25 12.38
C SER A 262 -12.81 -4.38 12.90
N ARG A 263 -13.49 -5.10 11.99
CA ARG A 263 -14.29 -6.29 12.32
C ARG A 263 -13.43 -7.49 12.72
N MET A 264 -12.21 -7.62 12.21
CA MET A 264 -11.26 -8.62 12.70
C MET A 264 -10.88 -8.38 14.17
N LEU A 265 -10.68 -7.11 14.55
CA LEU A 265 -10.39 -6.74 15.95
C LEU A 265 -11.59 -6.89 16.88
N MET A 266 -12.79 -6.52 16.42
CA MET A 266 -14.00 -6.50 17.25
C MET A 266 -14.76 -7.84 17.28
N GLY A 267 -14.62 -8.66 16.23
CA GLY A 267 -15.47 -9.83 16.01
C GLY A 267 -16.95 -9.47 15.81
N GLY A 268 -17.84 -10.38 16.20
CA GLY A 268 -19.26 -10.08 16.42
C GLY A 268 -20.13 -9.91 15.16
N THR A 269 -19.60 -10.23 13.98
CA THR A 269 -20.36 -10.24 12.71
C THR A 269 -20.03 -11.50 11.92
N ALA A 270 -21.00 -11.97 11.13
CA ALA A 270 -20.86 -13.11 10.24
C ALA A 270 -21.83 -13.04 9.05
N PRO A 271 -21.47 -13.61 7.89
CA PRO A 271 -22.39 -13.86 6.79
C PRO A 271 -23.62 -14.66 7.21
N ALA A 272 -24.69 -14.55 6.43
CA ALA A 272 -25.91 -15.33 6.66
C ALA A 272 -25.62 -16.85 6.71
N GLY A 273 -26.04 -17.50 7.79
CA GLY A 273 -25.84 -18.93 8.02
C GLY A 273 -24.54 -19.30 8.75
N GLU A 274 -23.63 -18.34 8.95
CA GLU A 274 -22.40 -18.54 9.70
C GLU A 274 -22.54 -18.08 11.17
N GLN A 275 -21.65 -18.54 12.04
CA GLN A 275 -21.59 -18.06 13.43
C GLN A 275 -20.65 -16.86 13.54
N PRO A 276 -21.02 -15.79 14.27
CA PRO A 276 -20.13 -14.68 14.56
C PRO A 276 -18.80 -15.15 15.15
N ALA A 277 -17.70 -14.64 14.60
CA ALA A 277 -16.39 -14.89 15.15
C ALA A 277 -16.23 -14.17 16.51
N PRO A 278 -15.60 -14.82 17.50
CA PRO A 278 -15.34 -14.18 18.78
C PRO A 278 -14.34 -13.02 18.63
N GLN A 279 -14.41 -12.06 19.54
CA GLN A 279 -13.36 -11.05 19.68
C GLN A 279 -12.05 -11.72 20.13
N GLY A 280 -10.91 -11.21 19.64
CA GLY A 280 -9.59 -11.66 20.07
C GLY A 280 -8.98 -12.78 19.22
N LEU A 281 -9.62 -13.20 18.12
CA LEU A 281 -8.93 -14.02 17.10
C LEU A 281 -7.74 -13.27 16.50
N THR A 282 -7.93 -11.99 16.21
CA THR A 282 -6.88 -11.10 15.69
C THR A 282 -6.43 -10.17 16.82
N THR A 283 -5.17 -10.30 17.22
CA THR A 283 -4.52 -9.50 18.27
C THR A 283 -3.82 -8.28 17.70
N GLY A 284 -3.59 -8.19 16.39
CA GLY A 284 -3.09 -6.98 15.74
C GLY A 284 -3.67 -6.81 14.35
N ALA A 285 -4.18 -5.62 14.03
CA ALA A 285 -4.65 -5.29 12.69
C ALA A 285 -4.44 -3.80 12.41
N ILE A 286 -3.58 -3.48 11.46
CA ILE A 286 -3.30 -2.11 11.02
C ILE A 286 -3.44 -2.00 9.50
N PHE A 287 -3.61 -0.80 8.98
CA PHE A 287 -3.52 -0.57 7.53
C PHE A 287 -2.46 0.47 7.20
N TYR A 288 -1.92 0.37 5.99
CA TYR A 288 -1.09 1.41 5.39
C TYR A 288 -1.90 2.19 4.39
N GLU A 289 -1.66 3.48 4.32
CA GLU A 289 -2.19 4.37 3.30
C GLU A 289 -1.01 5.10 2.65
N VAL A 290 -0.67 4.68 1.43
CA VAL A 290 0.41 5.27 0.64
C VAL A 290 -0.16 6.34 -0.29
N ARG A 291 0.53 7.47 -0.38
CA ARG A 291 0.09 8.62 -1.19
C ARG A 291 1.05 8.86 -2.36
N SER A 292 0.49 9.17 -3.53
CA SER A 292 1.28 9.41 -4.75
C SER A 292 2.10 10.70 -4.67
N VAL A 293 3.33 10.65 -5.20
CA VAL A 293 4.23 11.80 -5.36
C VAL A 293 4.79 11.90 -6.77
N GLY A 294 4.00 12.49 -7.67
CA GLY A 294 4.39 12.70 -9.07
C GLY A 294 4.40 11.42 -9.92
N GLN A 295 4.87 11.53 -11.16
CA GLN A 295 4.68 10.51 -12.21
C GLN A 295 5.68 9.33 -12.20
N LYS A 296 6.80 9.44 -11.50
CA LYS A 296 7.92 8.47 -11.55
C LYS A 296 8.23 7.85 -10.20
N SER A 297 7.19 7.50 -9.45
CA SER A 297 7.33 6.95 -8.10
C SER A 297 6.86 5.50 -7.97
N ASN A 298 6.48 4.77 -9.02
CA ASN A 298 5.85 3.44 -8.89
C ASN A 298 6.67 2.48 -8.02
N GLY A 299 7.97 2.30 -8.33
CA GLY A 299 8.87 1.50 -7.48
C GLY A 299 9.11 2.08 -6.08
N GLN A 300 8.98 3.40 -5.91
CA GLN A 300 9.00 4.02 -4.58
C GLN A 300 7.73 3.71 -3.80
N LEU A 301 6.54 3.82 -4.41
CA LEU A 301 5.25 3.50 -3.79
C LEU A 301 5.20 2.02 -3.39
N GLU A 302 5.68 1.14 -4.26
CA GLU A 302 5.83 -0.28 -3.96
C GLU A 302 6.79 -0.51 -2.78
N ASN A 303 7.91 0.22 -2.70
CA ASN A 303 8.83 0.15 -1.56
C ASN A 303 8.20 0.69 -0.27
N LEU A 304 7.36 1.71 -0.34
CA LEU A 304 6.62 2.23 0.82
C LEU A 304 5.64 1.19 1.38
N PHE A 305 5.17 0.23 0.58
CA PHE A 305 4.45 -0.93 1.08
C PHE A 305 5.40 -2.05 1.55
N ARG A 306 6.36 -2.41 0.71
CA ARG A 306 7.19 -3.61 0.87
C ARG A 306 8.09 -3.55 2.10
N ILE A 307 8.76 -2.42 2.30
CA ILE A 307 9.75 -2.25 3.36
C ILE A 307 9.12 -2.37 4.75
N PRO A 308 8.08 -1.60 5.11
CA PRO A 308 7.48 -1.72 6.44
C PRO A 308 6.76 -3.06 6.61
N THR A 309 6.15 -3.62 5.57
CA THR A 309 5.52 -4.96 5.65
C THR A 309 6.55 -6.03 5.98
N MET A 310 7.69 -6.05 5.29
CA MET A 310 8.77 -7.01 5.57
C MET A 310 9.34 -6.85 6.97
N ALA A 311 9.42 -5.61 7.49
CA ALA A 311 9.87 -5.36 8.86
C ALA A 311 8.90 -5.93 9.90
N VAL A 312 7.60 -5.73 9.71
CA VAL A 312 6.57 -6.30 10.60
C VAL A 312 6.57 -7.84 10.53
N LEU A 313 6.63 -8.43 9.33
CA LEU A 313 6.73 -9.89 9.16
C LEU A 313 7.97 -10.46 9.88
N ARG A 314 9.12 -9.81 9.73
CA ARG A 314 10.35 -10.25 10.38
C ARG A 314 10.26 -10.12 11.90
N ALA A 315 9.78 -8.98 12.40
CA ALA A 315 9.64 -8.75 13.84
C ALA A 315 8.64 -9.73 14.49
N ALA A 316 7.58 -10.08 13.78
CA ALA A 316 6.66 -11.13 14.22
C ALA A 316 7.35 -12.51 14.22
N ALA A 317 8.12 -12.83 13.17
CA ALA A 317 8.79 -14.11 13.01
C ALA A 317 9.91 -14.37 14.03
N ASP A 318 10.69 -13.35 14.40
CA ASP A 318 11.76 -13.47 15.40
C ASP A 318 11.31 -13.14 16.84
N GLY A 319 10.03 -12.79 17.02
CA GLY A 319 9.43 -12.47 18.30
C GLY A 319 9.80 -11.08 18.86
N SER A 320 10.58 -10.28 18.13
CA SER A 320 10.93 -8.92 18.56
C SER A 320 9.75 -7.95 18.54
N LEU A 321 8.69 -8.23 17.78
CA LEU A 321 7.49 -7.39 17.71
C LEU A 321 6.89 -7.13 19.10
N GLY A 322 6.82 -8.16 19.95
CA GLY A 322 6.29 -8.04 21.31
C GLY A 322 7.16 -7.19 22.25
N GLN A 323 8.37 -6.82 21.83
CA GLN A 323 9.32 -5.96 22.54
C GLN A 323 9.51 -4.61 21.84
N GLN A 324 8.78 -4.32 20.74
CA GLN A 324 8.91 -3.07 20.02
C GLN A 324 8.57 -1.88 20.95
N ASP A 325 9.46 -0.89 20.98
CA ASP A 325 9.19 0.35 21.72
C ASP A 325 8.07 1.14 21.04
N VAL A 326 7.06 1.48 21.83
CA VAL A 326 5.88 2.24 21.39
C VAL A 326 5.84 3.66 21.94
N SER A 327 6.88 4.08 22.67
CA SER A 327 6.91 5.39 23.35
C SER A 327 6.76 6.57 22.39
N GLY A 328 7.37 6.49 21.20
CA GLY A 328 7.28 7.52 20.16
C GLY A 328 6.02 7.47 19.30
N TYR A 329 5.09 6.54 19.55
CA TYR A 329 3.89 6.40 18.71
C TYR A 329 2.99 7.65 18.78
N GLU A 330 2.75 8.19 19.97
CA GLU A 330 1.89 9.37 20.13
C GLU A 330 2.52 10.65 19.57
N ASP A 331 3.85 10.67 19.41
CA ASP A 331 4.61 11.81 18.89
C ASP A 331 4.65 11.85 17.35
N LEU A 332 4.20 10.80 16.67
CA LEU A 332 4.08 10.82 15.21
C LEU A 332 3.10 11.93 14.80
N PRO A 333 3.40 12.70 13.75
CA PRO A 333 2.51 13.76 13.31
C PRO A 333 1.23 13.18 12.72
N PHE A 334 0.20 14.01 12.54
CA PHE A 334 -0.94 13.70 11.69
C PHE A 334 -0.71 14.23 10.27
N ALA A 335 -1.30 13.56 9.28
CA ALA A 335 -1.40 14.13 7.94
C ALA A 335 -2.38 15.32 7.94
N SER A 336 -2.02 16.42 7.27
CA SER A 336 -2.94 17.53 7.06
C SER A 336 -4.06 17.15 6.09
N GLN A 337 -5.14 17.94 6.07
CA GLN A 337 -6.14 17.86 4.99
C GLN A 337 -5.74 18.66 3.73
N GLU A 338 -4.62 19.37 3.77
CA GLU A 338 -4.16 20.23 2.69
C GLU A 338 -3.44 19.42 1.61
N GLN A 339 -3.76 19.72 0.35
CA GLN A 339 -3.21 19.00 -0.80
C GLN A 339 -1.89 19.64 -1.25
N CYS A 340 -0.98 18.80 -1.73
CA CYS A 340 0.27 19.22 -2.37
C CYS A 340 0.06 20.42 -3.32
N GLY A 341 0.76 21.53 -3.10
CA GLY A 341 0.78 22.68 -4.02
C GLY A 341 -0.36 23.68 -3.87
N ARG A 342 -1.27 23.50 -2.89
CA ARG A 342 -2.26 24.53 -2.51
C ARG A 342 -1.82 25.18 -1.20
N PHE A 343 -1.03 26.25 -1.33
CA PHE A 343 -0.66 27.18 -0.25
C PHE A 343 -1.57 28.41 -0.27
#